data_AF-A0A1B8AUR2-F1
#
_entry.id   AF-A0A1B8AUR2-F1
#
_cell.length_a   1.000
_cell.length_b   1.000
_cell.length_c   1.000
_cell.angle_alpha   90.00
_cell.angle_beta   90.00
_cell.angle_gamma   90.00
#
_symmetry.space_group_name_H-M   'P 1'
#
loop_
_entity.id
_entity.type
_entity.pdbx_description
1 polymer ?
#
loop_
_entity_poly.entity_id
_entity_poly.type
_entity_poly.pdbx_seq_one_letter_code
_entity_poly.pdbx_strand_id
1 'polypeptide(L)'
;MGRTEPSIGRPPAAFRKDVRSKKAKATINKVIPSLLSGNPRAQQGINTAELIAFQDAQALGTQIGKDNRDIDQSTKKGKSGRHSPNSKSDDQPGSPVMDAQPPRISLREVDTLTAAKDLLEIETPSGTKVDLKNDRARVAILNMGSPLSPGGGFLNGANSQEESLCMRTTLYPSLKDEWYRIPDLASIYTPNVLVFRDEEGEDLDKKDRFYVDCITAAMIRTPEYEMDSEGVATYANKKDRELAQNKMKAVMRVALMKKTKRLVLGAWGCGAHGNPVGEIARLWKAVLMPKHDKLKGTKERWEQLDEVVFAIKDHNMAHAFAEAFGEGLDRLDDGEEEEVEEEEVDMDDVRRKELLDKIAELEKRIETVVNPNVKAGLQSILEGLGKQIPADEGCSTHSDKEDS
;
A
#
# COMPACT_ATOMS: atom_id res chain seq x y z
N MET A 1 20.25 -35.31 -23.59
CA MET A 1 20.46 -34.86 -22.21
C MET A 1 19.15 -34.31 -21.70
N GLY A 2 18.50 -35.04 -20.79
CA GLY A 2 17.26 -34.59 -20.17
C GLY A 2 17.54 -33.40 -19.26
N ARG A 3 16.54 -32.52 -19.10
CA ARG A 3 16.55 -31.53 -18.03
C ARG A 3 16.72 -32.29 -16.71
N THR A 4 17.78 -32.00 -15.98
CA THR A 4 18.13 -32.64 -14.70
C THR A 4 17.26 -32.18 -13.55
N GLU A 5 16.41 -31.17 -13.78
CA GLU A 5 15.43 -30.69 -12.80
C GLU A 5 14.03 -30.62 -13.42
N PRO A 6 13.01 -31.20 -12.75
CA PRO A 6 11.64 -31.09 -13.21
C PRO A 6 11.22 -29.62 -13.17
N SER A 7 10.67 -29.13 -14.28
CA SER A 7 9.91 -27.87 -14.29
C SER A 7 8.78 -28.01 -13.28
N ILE A 8 8.93 -27.39 -12.11
CA ILE A 8 7.87 -27.31 -11.11
C ILE A 8 6.85 -26.32 -11.67
N GLY A 9 5.90 -26.83 -12.46
CA GLY A 9 4.76 -26.04 -12.91
C GLY A 9 4.10 -25.37 -11.71
N ARG A 10 3.89 -24.05 -11.79
CA ARG A 10 3.21 -23.32 -10.71
C ARG A 10 1.84 -23.95 -10.47
N PRO A 11 1.47 -24.29 -9.22
CA PRO A 11 0.18 -24.91 -8.95
C PRO A 11 -0.99 -24.03 -9.43
N PRO A 12 -2.14 -24.63 -9.78
CA PRO A 12 -3.33 -23.90 -10.19
C PRO A 12 -3.70 -22.78 -9.22
N ALA A 13 -4.24 -21.67 -9.73
CA ALA A 13 -4.56 -20.49 -8.92
C ALA A 13 -5.48 -20.79 -7.72
N ALA A 14 -6.45 -21.69 -7.90
CA ALA A 14 -7.34 -22.16 -6.83
C ALA A 14 -6.56 -22.88 -5.71
N PHE A 15 -5.64 -23.78 -6.07
CA PHE A 15 -4.80 -24.47 -5.08
C PHE A 15 -3.93 -23.49 -4.30
N ARG A 16 -3.32 -22.51 -4.98
CA ARG A 16 -2.53 -21.46 -4.32
C ARG A 16 -3.39 -20.63 -3.35
N LYS A 17 -4.63 -20.32 -3.72
CA LYS A 17 -5.59 -19.62 -2.84
C LYS A 17 -5.93 -20.45 -1.59
N ASP A 18 -6.19 -21.75 -1.75
CA ASP A 18 -6.51 -22.63 -0.63
C ASP A 18 -5.33 -22.80 0.34
N VAL A 19 -4.10 -22.92 -0.20
CA VAL A 19 -2.88 -22.96 0.60
C VAL A 19 -2.73 -21.68 1.42
N ARG A 20 -2.93 -20.50 0.81
CA ARG A 20 -2.91 -19.22 1.53
C ARG A 20 -4.00 -19.14 2.60
N SER A 21 -5.23 -19.56 2.30
CA SER A 21 -6.33 -19.59 3.29
C SER A 21 -5.99 -20.48 4.49
N LYS A 22 -5.41 -21.66 4.25
CA LYS A 22 -4.96 -22.57 5.33
C LYS A 22 -3.84 -21.93 6.16
N LYS A 23 -2.84 -21.30 5.52
CA LYS A 23 -1.74 -20.58 6.21
C LYS A 23 -2.27 -19.40 7.03
N ALA A 24 -3.25 -18.65 6.52
CA ALA A 24 -3.87 -17.53 7.23
C ALA A 24 -4.58 -18.00 8.51
N LYS A 25 -5.41 -19.06 8.40
CA LYS A 25 -6.10 -19.67 9.54
C LYS A 25 -5.12 -20.22 10.57
N ALA A 26 -4.03 -20.86 10.14
CA ALA A 26 -2.99 -21.33 11.05
C ALA A 26 -2.26 -20.17 11.74
N THR A 27 -2.01 -19.07 11.03
CA THR A 27 -1.38 -17.86 11.57
C THR A 27 -2.23 -17.24 12.68
N ILE A 28 -3.53 -17.03 12.45
CA ILE A 28 -4.42 -16.44 13.47
C ILE A 28 -4.67 -17.39 14.64
N ASN A 29 -4.89 -18.68 14.39
CA ASN A 29 -5.32 -19.59 15.46
C ASN A 29 -4.16 -20.17 16.28
N LYS A 30 -2.93 -20.11 15.77
CA LYS A 30 -1.75 -20.72 16.44
C LYS A 30 -0.61 -19.74 16.62
N VAL A 31 -0.13 -19.13 15.53
CA VAL A 31 1.09 -18.31 15.54
C VAL A 31 0.89 -17.04 16.36
N ILE A 32 -0.14 -16.25 16.03
CA ILE A 32 -0.41 -14.98 16.72
C ILE A 32 -0.66 -15.18 18.23
N PRO A 33 -1.54 -16.10 18.69
CA PRO A 33 -1.72 -16.35 20.13
C PRO A 33 -0.43 -16.76 20.84
N SER A 34 0.41 -17.57 20.19
CA SER A 34 1.72 -17.95 20.74
C SER A 34 2.70 -16.79 20.79
N LEU A 35 2.64 -15.84 19.85
CA LEU A 35 3.48 -14.64 19.84
C LEU A 35 3.04 -13.66 20.94
N LEU A 36 1.74 -13.43 21.07
CA LEU A 36 1.17 -12.46 22.00
C LEU A 36 1.39 -12.85 23.46
N SER A 37 1.37 -14.15 23.79
CA SER A 37 1.64 -14.62 25.16
C SER A 37 3.02 -14.21 25.69
N GLY A 38 4.01 -14.11 24.79
CA GLY A 38 5.37 -13.66 25.09
C GLY A 38 5.65 -12.20 24.73
N ASN A 39 4.65 -11.44 24.27
CA ASN A 39 4.84 -10.08 23.78
C ASN A 39 3.76 -9.11 24.30
N PRO A 40 3.94 -8.60 25.55
CA PRO A 40 2.99 -7.67 26.16
C PRO A 40 2.81 -6.37 25.37
N ARG A 41 3.84 -5.93 24.63
CA ARG A 41 3.80 -4.69 23.84
C ARG A 41 2.85 -4.83 22.63
N ALA A 42 2.95 -5.93 21.89
CA ALA A 42 2.02 -6.22 20.79
C ALA A 42 0.58 -6.43 21.31
N GLN A 43 0.42 -7.12 22.44
CA GLN A 43 -0.88 -7.31 23.08
C GLN A 43 -1.49 -5.96 23.53
N GLN A 44 -0.70 -5.08 24.12
CA GLN A 44 -1.12 -3.71 24.44
C GLN A 44 -1.57 -2.98 23.18
N GLY A 45 -0.79 -3.06 22.10
CA GLY A 45 -1.12 -2.46 20.81
C GLY A 45 -2.52 -2.80 20.33
N ILE A 46 -2.84 -4.10 20.30
CA ILE A 46 -4.17 -4.63 19.96
C ILE A 46 -5.27 -4.06 20.89
N ASN A 47 -5.03 -4.07 22.21
CA ASN A 47 -6.02 -3.64 23.19
C ASN A 47 -6.29 -2.14 23.14
N THR A 48 -5.30 -1.34 22.76
CA THR A 48 -5.37 0.12 22.65
C THR A 48 -5.73 0.61 21.24
N ALA A 49 -5.98 -0.30 20.29
CA ALA A 49 -6.46 0.10 18.98
C ALA A 49 -7.77 0.88 19.13
N GLU A 50 -7.96 1.87 18.28
CA GLU A 50 -9.12 2.78 18.35
C GLU A 50 -9.58 3.22 16.97
N LEU A 51 -10.89 3.38 16.82
CA LEU A 51 -11.51 4.00 15.65
C LEU A 51 -11.53 5.52 15.84
N ILE A 52 -10.88 6.24 14.94
CA ILE A 52 -10.82 7.70 14.95
C ILE A 52 -11.65 8.21 13.78
N ALA A 53 -12.72 8.93 14.07
CA ALA A 53 -13.59 9.54 13.06
C ALA A 53 -13.43 11.06 13.05
N PHE A 54 -13.57 11.67 11.87
CA PHE A 54 -13.51 13.11 11.69
C PHE A 54 -14.86 13.62 11.18
N GLN A 55 -15.26 14.77 11.72
CA GLN A 55 -16.26 15.64 11.13
C GLN A 55 -15.55 16.95 10.83
N ASP A 56 -15.46 17.31 9.55
CA ASP A 56 -14.61 18.40 9.05
C ASP A 56 -13.12 18.20 9.39
N ALA A 57 -12.41 19.25 9.85
CA ALA A 57 -11.00 19.19 10.25
C ALA A 57 -10.79 18.77 11.72
N GLN A 58 -11.86 18.48 12.46
CA GLN A 58 -11.80 18.14 13.88
C GLN A 58 -12.14 16.66 14.11
N ALA A 59 -11.39 16.01 15.00
CA ALA A 59 -11.69 14.65 15.43
C ALA A 59 -12.93 14.66 16.32
N LEU A 60 -13.88 13.75 16.05
CA LEU A 60 -14.99 13.49 16.96
C LEU A 60 -14.41 12.80 18.20
N GLY A 61 -14.62 13.41 19.38
CA GLY A 61 -14.26 12.78 20.64
C GLY A 61 -14.92 11.40 20.77
N THR A 62 -14.15 10.41 21.19
CA THR A 62 -14.55 9.00 21.32
C THR A 62 -15.81 8.87 22.18
N GLN A 63 -16.99 8.79 21.58
CA GLN A 63 -18.22 8.44 22.30
C GLN A 63 -18.47 6.94 22.18
N ILE A 64 -18.06 6.19 23.20
CA ILE A 64 -18.59 4.86 23.49
C ILE A 64 -19.26 4.92 24.87
N GLY A 65 -20.58 4.76 24.84
CA GLY A 65 -21.46 4.21 25.88
C GLY A 65 -21.22 4.60 27.34
N LYS A 66 -22.05 5.50 27.87
CA LYS A 66 -22.59 5.33 29.22
C LYS A 66 -24.10 5.45 29.18
N ASP A 67 -24.72 4.35 29.60
CA ASP A 67 -26.14 4.19 29.86
C ASP A 67 -26.72 5.33 30.69
N ASN A 68 -27.99 5.59 30.39
CA ASN A 68 -28.99 6.21 31.28
C ASN A 68 -28.70 5.93 32.76
N ARG A 69 -28.60 6.99 33.55
CA ARG A 69 -29.21 7.05 34.87
C ARG A 69 -29.35 8.51 35.34
N ASP A 70 -30.61 8.82 35.61
CA ASP A 70 -31.13 9.73 36.64
C ASP A 70 -30.96 11.24 36.47
N ILE A 71 -32.09 11.79 36.05
CA ILE A 71 -32.63 13.10 36.42
C ILE A 71 -32.46 13.32 37.92
N ASP A 72 -31.72 14.37 38.31
CA ASP A 72 -32.08 15.10 39.52
C ASP A 72 -31.83 16.61 39.34
N GLN A 73 -32.91 17.36 39.56
CA GLN A 73 -32.94 18.80 39.61
C GLN A 73 -32.59 19.23 41.03
N SER A 74 -31.50 19.96 41.21
CA SER A 74 -31.39 20.83 42.39
C SER A 74 -30.71 22.14 42.07
N THR A 75 -31.57 23.16 42.04
CA THR A 75 -31.34 24.59 42.26
C THR A 75 -30.15 24.95 43.16
N LYS A 76 -29.42 26.02 42.83
CA LYS A 76 -29.40 27.27 43.64
C LYS A 76 -28.55 28.39 43.05
N LYS A 77 -29.17 29.58 43.08
CA LYS A 77 -28.60 30.92 42.89
C LYS A 77 -27.45 31.20 43.86
N GLY A 78 -26.44 31.93 43.38
CA GLY A 78 -25.47 32.63 44.21
C GLY A 78 -24.85 33.81 43.47
N LYS A 79 -25.35 35.02 43.73
CA LYS A 79 -24.72 36.30 43.37
C LYS A 79 -23.47 36.52 44.24
N SER A 80 -22.42 37.10 43.65
CA SER A 80 -21.69 38.31 44.12
C SER A 80 -20.19 38.24 43.84
N GLY A 81 -19.59 39.42 43.69
CA GLY A 81 -18.15 39.61 43.88
C GLY A 81 -17.37 40.02 42.65
N ARG A 82 -17.35 41.34 42.38
CA ARG A 82 -16.24 42.02 41.69
C ARG A 82 -14.90 41.54 42.28
N HIS A 83 -13.90 41.31 41.45
CA HIS A 83 -12.53 41.84 41.60
C HIS A 83 -11.72 41.50 40.34
N SER A 84 -11.46 42.51 39.51
CA SER A 84 -10.29 42.50 38.64
C SER A 84 -9.07 42.84 39.49
N PRO A 85 -7.96 42.14 39.27
CA PRO A 85 -6.68 42.81 39.23
C PRO A 85 -6.01 42.54 37.88
N ASN A 86 -5.70 43.65 37.24
CA ASN A 86 -4.83 43.75 36.09
C ASN A 86 -3.41 43.36 36.54
N SER A 87 -2.94 42.17 36.22
CA SER A 87 -1.53 41.81 36.35
C SER A 87 -0.98 41.47 34.96
N LYS A 88 -0.12 42.37 34.48
CA LYS A 88 0.75 42.24 33.32
C LYS A 88 1.41 40.86 33.32
N SER A 89 1.13 40.05 32.31
CA SER A 89 1.92 38.85 32.02
C SER A 89 3.14 39.29 31.23
N ASP A 90 4.31 38.99 31.80
CA ASP A 90 5.61 39.10 31.14
C ASP A 90 5.58 38.43 29.76
N ASP A 91 5.87 39.23 28.73
CA ASP A 91 6.31 38.76 27.42
C ASP A 91 7.65 38.05 27.61
N GLN A 92 7.62 36.74 27.81
CA GLN A 92 8.78 35.93 27.43
C GLN A 92 8.79 35.79 25.91
N PRO A 93 9.89 36.16 25.23
CA PRO A 93 10.01 35.92 23.80
C PRO A 93 9.94 34.42 23.57
N GLY A 94 8.90 34.01 22.83
CA GLY A 94 8.70 32.64 22.41
C GLY A 94 9.98 32.10 21.77
N SER A 95 10.32 30.87 22.16
CA SER A 95 11.35 30.06 21.51
C SER A 95 11.25 30.20 19.99
N PRO A 96 12.36 30.32 19.26
CA PRO A 96 12.32 30.52 17.82
C PRO A 96 11.52 29.39 17.18
N VAL A 97 10.48 29.76 16.43
CA VAL A 97 9.78 28.86 15.52
C VAL A 97 10.86 28.33 14.58
N MET A 98 11.35 27.12 14.83
CA MET A 98 12.24 26.43 13.89
C MET A 98 11.51 26.41 12.55
N ASP A 99 12.18 26.82 11.48
CA ASP A 99 11.64 26.76 10.12
C ASP A 99 11.16 25.34 9.85
N ALA A 100 9.85 25.13 9.96
CA ALA A 100 9.24 23.82 9.88
C ALA A 100 9.23 23.41 8.40
N GLN A 101 10.16 22.54 8.02
CA GLN A 101 10.31 22.07 6.65
C GLN A 101 9.17 21.10 6.31
N PRO A 102 8.70 21.07 5.04
CA PRO A 102 7.79 20.03 4.60
C PRO A 102 8.47 18.65 4.68
N PRO A 103 7.68 17.57 4.87
CA PRO A 103 8.24 16.21 4.87
C PRO A 103 8.91 15.93 3.53
N ARG A 104 10.02 15.17 3.56
CA ARG A 104 10.56 14.55 2.36
C ARG A 104 9.55 13.53 1.82
N ILE A 105 9.34 13.51 0.50
CA ILE A 105 8.40 12.60 -0.13
C ILE A 105 9.17 11.76 -1.15
N SER A 106 9.11 10.44 -1.01
CA SER A 106 9.80 9.52 -1.91
C SER A 106 8.90 8.36 -2.36
N LEU A 107 9.30 7.68 -3.42
CA LEU A 107 8.71 6.44 -3.89
C LEU A 107 9.77 5.34 -3.94
N ARG A 108 9.36 4.12 -3.56
CA ARG A 108 10.19 2.91 -3.58
C ARG A 108 9.41 1.72 -4.13
N GLU A 109 10.07 0.92 -4.95
CA GLU A 109 9.50 -0.28 -5.59
C GLU A 109 9.56 -1.52 -4.69
N VAL A 110 9.08 -1.38 -3.47
CA VAL A 110 9.10 -2.45 -2.45
C VAL A 110 7.73 -2.60 -1.78
N ASP A 111 7.57 -3.66 -0.99
CA ASP A 111 6.39 -3.82 -0.16
C ASP A 111 6.37 -2.84 1.04
N THR A 112 5.18 -2.65 1.61
CA THR A 112 4.95 -1.71 2.73
C THR A 112 5.83 -1.99 3.96
N LEU A 113 6.06 -3.25 4.31
CA LEU A 113 6.84 -3.64 5.49
C LEU A 113 8.34 -3.56 5.26
N THR A 114 8.81 -3.79 4.02
CA THR A 114 10.20 -3.56 3.62
C THR A 114 10.54 -2.08 3.76
N ALA A 115 9.77 -1.19 3.11
CA ALA A 115 9.95 0.26 3.26
C ALA A 115 9.87 0.71 4.74
N ALA A 116 8.94 0.13 5.51
CA ALA A 116 8.81 0.48 6.93
C ALA A 116 10.04 0.08 7.75
N LYS A 117 10.66 -1.06 7.44
CA LYS A 117 11.87 -1.53 8.14
C LYS A 117 13.04 -0.57 7.90
N ASP A 118 13.21 -0.10 6.68
CA ASP A 118 14.32 0.81 6.33
C ASP A 118 14.15 2.18 6.99
N LEU A 119 12.91 2.65 7.15
CA LEU A 119 12.62 3.88 7.89
C LEU A 119 12.87 3.77 9.41
N LEU A 120 13.17 2.58 9.92
CA LEU A 120 13.64 2.40 11.30
C LEU A 120 15.13 2.67 11.44
N GLU A 121 15.87 2.76 10.33
CA GLU A 121 17.25 3.24 10.34
C GLU A 121 17.25 4.75 10.59
N ILE A 122 17.90 5.17 11.68
CA ILE A 122 18.00 6.58 12.05
C ILE A 122 19.46 7.00 12.13
N GLU A 123 19.75 8.14 11.50
CA GLU A 123 21.03 8.81 11.68
C GLU A 123 21.13 9.36 13.11
N THR A 124 22.27 9.11 13.75
CA THR A 124 22.61 9.67 15.06
C THR A 124 24.01 10.26 15.00
N PRO A 125 24.41 11.13 15.95
CA PRO A 125 25.80 11.61 16.03
C PRO A 125 26.84 10.48 16.14
N SER A 126 26.42 9.27 16.52
CA SER A 126 27.25 8.07 16.63
C SER A 126 27.16 7.12 15.42
N GLY A 127 26.57 7.57 14.30
CA GLY A 127 26.29 6.76 13.10
C GLY A 127 24.84 6.28 13.01
N THR A 128 24.54 5.50 11.96
CA THR A 128 23.21 4.93 11.73
C THR A 128 22.88 3.83 12.74
N LYS A 129 21.68 3.89 13.32
CA LYS A 129 21.18 2.89 14.26
C LYS A 129 19.80 2.41 13.83
N VAL A 130 19.55 1.11 13.96
CA VAL A 130 18.24 0.53 13.66
C VAL A 130 17.37 0.55 14.91
N ASP A 131 16.23 1.24 14.86
CA ASP A 131 15.26 1.35 15.94
C ASP A 131 14.11 0.33 15.77
N LEU A 132 14.42 -0.97 15.87
CA LEU A 132 13.41 -2.03 15.70
C LEU A 132 12.21 -1.93 16.67
N LYS A 133 12.34 -1.18 17.77
CA LYS A 133 11.24 -0.92 18.73
C LYS A 133 10.33 0.24 18.33
N ASN A 134 10.74 1.03 17.35
CA ASN A 134 10.00 2.19 16.85
C ASN A 134 9.71 3.25 17.94
N ASP A 135 10.60 3.39 18.92
CA ASP A 135 10.44 4.33 20.04
C ASP A 135 10.89 5.76 19.66
N ARG A 136 11.76 5.87 18.65
CA ARG A 136 12.38 7.11 18.17
C ARG A 136 12.01 7.40 16.72
N ALA A 137 12.03 6.37 15.86
CA ALA A 137 11.74 6.50 14.43
C ALA A 137 10.29 6.91 14.16
N ARG A 138 9.34 6.44 14.99
CA ARG A 138 7.90 6.74 14.89
C ARG A 138 7.34 6.50 13.48
N VAL A 139 7.67 5.34 12.94
CA VAL A 139 7.18 4.81 11.67
C VAL A 139 5.74 4.33 11.83
N ALA A 140 4.85 4.84 10.98
CA ALA A 140 3.52 4.29 10.80
C ALA A 140 3.33 3.83 9.35
N ILE A 141 2.49 2.82 9.15
CA ILE A 141 2.11 2.32 7.82
C ILE A 141 0.61 2.52 7.57
N LEU A 142 0.23 2.76 6.32
CA LEU A 142 -1.16 2.69 5.89
C LEU A 142 -1.52 1.24 5.53
N ASN A 143 -2.39 0.61 6.31
CA ASN A 143 -3.13 -0.57 5.85
C ASN A 143 -4.27 -0.10 4.92
N MET A 144 -4.18 -0.50 3.65
CA MET A 144 -5.14 -0.16 2.60
C MET A 144 -6.39 -1.04 2.71
N GLY A 145 -7.08 -0.89 3.84
CA GLY A 145 -8.04 -1.85 4.33
C GLY A 145 -9.37 -1.90 3.59
N SER A 146 -10.04 -3.03 3.71
CA SER A 146 -11.42 -3.22 3.30
C SER A 146 -12.36 -2.36 4.15
N PRO A 147 -13.37 -1.69 3.55
CA PRO A 147 -14.37 -0.98 4.34
C PRO A 147 -15.33 -1.92 5.07
N LEU A 148 -15.42 -3.19 4.66
CA LEU A 148 -16.51 -4.11 5.05
C LEU A 148 -16.07 -5.30 5.90
N SER A 149 -14.80 -5.69 5.88
CA SER A 149 -14.36 -6.93 6.51
C SER A 149 -12.95 -6.81 7.09
N PRO A 150 -12.73 -7.19 8.36
CA PRO A 150 -11.37 -7.27 8.92
C PRO A 150 -10.40 -8.08 8.09
N GLY A 151 -9.28 -7.46 7.74
CA GLY A 151 -8.25 -8.10 6.92
C GLY A 151 -8.72 -8.46 5.52
N GLY A 152 -9.82 -7.89 5.04
CA GLY A 152 -10.35 -8.13 3.69
C GLY A 152 -10.63 -9.61 3.43
N GLY A 153 -9.95 -10.18 2.44
CA GLY A 153 -10.04 -11.59 2.06
C GLY A 153 -8.97 -12.48 2.72
N PHE A 154 -8.31 -12.06 3.80
CA PHE A 154 -7.17 -12.75 4.42
C PHE A 154 -7.46 -14.22 4.71
N LEU A 155 -8.56 -14.49 5.42
CA LEU A 155 -8.99 -15.86 5.75
C LEU A 155 -9.41 -16.68 4.53
N ASN A 156 -9.70 -16.02 3.41
CA ASN A 156 -10.12 -16.62 2.15
C ASN A 156 -8.95 -16.77 1.15
N GLY A 157 -7.71 -16.47 1.56
CA GLY A 157 -6.52 -16.62 0.73
C GLY A 157 -6.41 -15.58 -0.39
N ALA A 158 -7.04 -14.41 -0.22
CA ALA A 158 -6.73 -13.25 -1.04
C ALA A 158 -5.26 -12.81 -0.83
N ASN A 159 -4.77 -11.95 -1.72
CA ASN A 159 -3.35 -11.61 -1.79
C ASN A 159 -3.15 -10.14 -2.19
N SER A 160 -3.87 -9.23 -1.54
CA SER A 160 -3.61 -7.80 -1.64
C SER A 160 -2.70 -7.34 -0.48
N GLN A 161 -2.46 -6.04 -0.39
CA GLN A 161 -1.63 -5.45 0.65
C GLN A 161 -2.17 -5.73 2.05
N GLU A 162 -3.48 -5.56 2.30
CA GLU A 162 -4.08 -5.81 3.61
C GLU A 162 -3.89 -7.27 4.08
N GLU A 163 -4.07 -8.25 3.18
CA GLU A 163 -3.87 -9.65 3.53
C GLU A 163 -2.39 -9.98 3.80
N SER A 164 -1.46 -9.33 3.09
CA SER A 164 -0.02 -9.45 3.35
C SER A 164 0.31 -8.92 4.75
N LEU A 165 -0.20 -7.75 5.12
CA LEU A 165 -0.03 -7.19 6.47
C LEU A 165 -0.61 -8.11 7.54
N CYS A 166 -1.82 -8.65 7.34
CA CYS A 166 -2.44 -9.59 8.28
C CYS A 166 -1.67 -10.91 8.40
N MET A 167 -1.03 -11.36 7.32
CA MET A 167 -0.21 -12.58 7.31
C MET A 167 1.11 -12.40 8.06
N ARG A 168 1.67 -11.18 8.05
CA ARG A 168 3.05 -10.93 8.49
C ARG A 168 3.17 -10.19 9.82
N THR A 169 2.04 -9.73 10.35
CA THR A 169 2.02 -8.88 11.54
C THR A 169 0.94 -9.27 12.54
N THR A 170 1.02 -8.72 13.74
CA THR A 170 -0.03 -8.86 14.77
C THR A 170 -1.22 -7.91 14.56
N LEU A 171 -1.41 -7.37 13.35
CA LEU A 171 -2.49 -6.41 13.06
C LEU A 171 -3.88 -7.04 13.13
N TYR A 172 -4.08 -8.22 12.54
CA TYR A 172 -5.43 -8.78 12.34
C TYR A 172 -6.33 -8.80 13.61
N PRO A 173 -5.85 -9.22 14.80
CA PRO A 173 -6.67 -9.19 16.02
C PRO A 173 -7.10 -7.79 16.49
N SER A 174 -6.45 -6.71 16.06
CA SER A 174 -6.85 -5.35 16.39
C SER A 174 -8.01 -4.84 15.53
N LEU A 175 -8.27 -5.50 14.39
CA LEU A 175 -9.32 -5.14 13.45
C LEU A 175 -10.67 -5.72 13.91
N LYS A 176 -11.32 -5.02 14.84
CA LYS A 176 -12.59 -5.49 15.45
C LYS A 176 -13.75 -5.36 14.48
N ASP A 177 -14.54 -6.43 14.33
CA ASP A 177 -15.74 -6.48 13.47
C ASP A 177 -16.70 -5.30 13.69
N GLU A 178 -16.86 -4.86 14.94
CA GLU A 178 -17.76 -3.76 15.32
C GLU A 178 -17.40 -2.39 14.71
N TRP A 179 -16.17 -2.22 14.22
CA TRP A 179 -15.72 -1.00 13.54
C TRP A 179 -15.91 -1.05 12.02
N TYR A 180 -16.23 -2.22 11.46
CA TYR A 180 -16.38 -2.40 10.03
C TYR A 180 -17.75 -1.97 9.52
N ARG A 181 -17.79 -1.67 8.21
CA ARG A 181 -18.54 -0.52 7.69
C ARG A 181 -17.90 0.78 8.17
N ILE A 182 -16.57 0.83 8.02
CA ILE A 182 -15.73 1.95 8.47
C ILE A 182 -16.35 3.24 7.91
N PRO A 183 -16.69 4.23 8.76
CA PRO A 183 -17.21 5.50 8.29
C PRO A 183 -16.27 6.18 7.31
N ASP A 184 -16.84 6.99 6.41
CA ASP A 184 -16.09 7.51 5.27
C ASP A 184 -14.83 8.29 5.65
N LEU A 185 -14.91 9.10 6.69
CA LEU A 185 -13.80 9.89 7.22
C LEU A 185 -13.33 9.32 8.57
N ALA A 186 -13.07 8.01 8.60
CA ALA A 186 -12.53 7.35 9.78
C ALA A 186 -11.33 6.46 9.45
N SER A 187 -10.52 6.19 10.47
CA SER A 187 -9.41 5.24 10.39
C SER A 187 -9.26 4.51 11.71
N ILE A 188 -8.88 3.24 11.66
CA ILE A 188 -8.52 2.46 12.84
C ILE A 188 -7.02 2.64 13.06
N TYR A 189 -6.63 3.23 14.19
CA TYR A 189 -5.24 3.33 14.59
C TYR A 189 -4.87 2.15 15.49
N THR A 190 -3.81 1.42 15.13
CA THR A 190 -3.26 0.33 15.94
C THR A 190 -1.78 0.62 16.23
N PRO A 191 -1.42 0.98 17.48
CA PRO A 191 -0.02 1.13 17.83
C PRO A 191 0.67 -0.22 18.02
N ASN A 192 2.00 -0.24 17.98
CA ASN A 192 2.83 -1.38 18.38
C ASN A 192 2.50 -2.70 17.64
N VAL A 193 2.22 -2.62 16.34
CA VAL A 193 2.05 -3.79 15.49
C VAL A 193 3.40 -4.47 15.31
N LEU A 194 3.53 -5.70 15.78
CA LEU A 194 4.75 -6.50 15.63
C LEU A 194 4.77 -7.13 14.24
N VAL A 195 5.83 -6.87 13.49
CA VAL A 195 6.17 -7.57 12.25
C VAL A 195 7.01 -8.78 12.61
N PHE A 196 6.54 -9.97 12.25
CA PHE A 196 7.18 -11.23 12.64
C PHE A 196 7.51 -12.15 11.47
N ARG A 197 7.25 -11.74 10.23
CA ARG A 197 7.44 -12.55 9.03
C ARG A 197 7.87 -11.67 7.86
N ASP A 198 8.81 -12.14 7.07
CA ASP A 198 9.30 -11.46 5.87
C ASP A 198 8.33 -11.61 4.68
N GLU A 199 8.78 -11.12 3.53
CA GLU A 199 7.99 -11.09 2.30
C GLU A 199 7.84 -12.47 1.66
N GLU A 200 8.86 -13.30 1.79
CA GLU A 200 8.93 -14.70 1.35
C GLU A 200 7.96 -15.58 2.16
N GLY A 201 7.60 -15.10 3.35
CA GLY A 201 6.63 -15.72 4.23
C GLY A 201 7.27 -16.60 5.31
N GLU A 202 8.56 -16.40 5.57
CA GLU A 202 9.34 -17.04 6.62
C GLU A 202 9.31 -16.20 7.91
N ASP A 203 9.16 -16.88 9.04
CA ASP A 203 9.07 -16.20 10.34
C ASP A 203 10.44 -15.65 10.74
N LEU A 204 10.48 -14.36 11.08
CA LEU A 204 11.68 -13.68 11.52
C LEU A 204 12.14 -14.19 12.89
N ASP A 205 13.45 -14.26 13.07
CA ASP A 205 14.10 -14.45 14.36
C ASP A 205 13.71 -13.33 15.33
N LYS A 206 13.63 -13.64 16.62
CA LYS A 206 13.19 -12.69 17.65
C LYS A 206 13.95 -11.36 17.65
N LYS A 207 15.23 -11.38 17.27
CA LYS A 207 16.12 -10.21 17.22
C LYS A 207 15.85 -9.30 16.02
N ASP A 208 15.28 -9.85 14.95
CA ASP A 208 15.05 -9.16 13.67
C ASP A 208 13.60 -8.69 13.51
N ARG A 209 12.72 -9.10 14.43
CA ARG A 209 11.35 -8.59 14.52
C ARG A 209 11.35 -7.13 14.91
N PHE A 210 10.42 -6.38 14.32
CA PHE A 210 10.30 -4.96 14.53
C PHE A 210 8.86 -4.53 14.73
N TYR A 211 8.68 -3.31 15.23
CA TYR A 211 7.38 -2.71 15.44
C TYR A 211 7.14 -1.58 14.46
N VAL A 212 5.88 -1.42 14.09
CA VAL A 212 5.36 -0.25 13.39
C VAL A 212 4.03 0.14 14.03
N ASP A 213 3.63 1.39 13.85
CA ASP A 213 2.22 1.76 14.07
C ASP A 213 1.45 1.57 12.76
N CYS A 214 0.15 1.34 12.83
CA CYS A 214 -0.66 1.10 11.64
C CYS A 214 -1.92 1.96 11.64
N ILE A 215 -2.16 2.64 10.51
CA ILE A 215 -3.40 3.36 10.22
C ILE A 215 -4.17 2.51 9.21
N THR A 216 -5.32 1.95 9.58
CA THR A 216 -6.20 1.22 8.65
C THR A 216 -7.31 2.14 8.17
N ALA A 217 -7.40 2.33 6.85
CA ALA A 217 -8.45 3.13 6.23
C ALA A 217 -8.86 2.55 4.87
N ALA A 218 -10.12 2.78 4.49
CA ALA A 218 -10.67 2.29 3.24
C ALA A 218 -10.87 3.40 2.19
N MET A 219 -10.34 3.15 0.99
CA MET A 219 -10.59 3.98 -0.19
C MET A 219 -11.96 3.63 -0.83
N ILE A 220 -12.45 4.52 -1.68
CA ILE A 220 -13.65 4.30 -2.50
C ILE A 220 -13.48 3.03 -3.34
N ARG A 221 -14.56 2.25 -3.48
CA ARG A 221 -14.56 1.00 -4.24
C ARG A 221 -15.22 1.21 -5.59
N THR A 222 -14.50 0.79 -6.63
CA THR A 222 -14.93 0.79 -8.03
C THR A 222 -15.60 2.10 -8.43
N PRO A 223 -14.95 3.27 -8.23
CA PRO A 223 -15.52 4.53 -8.66
C PRO A 223 -15.62 4.60 -10.19
N GLU A 224 -16.58 5.35 -10.69
CA GLU A 224 -16.64 5.71 -12.10
C GLU A 224 -15.54 6.73 -12.42
N TYR A 225 -14.89 6.56 -13.57
CA TYR A 225 -13.86 7.47 -14.06
C TYR A 225 -14.01 7.68 -15.56
N GLU A 226 -13.55 8.83 -16.02
CA GLU A 226 -13.51 9.24 -17.42
C GLU A 226 -12.05 9.37 -17.86
N MET A 227 -11.78 9.09 -19.13
CA MET A 227 -10.48 9.32 -19.77
C MET A 227 -10.61 10.51 -20.70
N ASP A 228 -9.65 11.43 -20.63
CA ASP A 228 -9.55 12.51 -21.62
C ASP A 228 -8.90 12.05 -22.93
N SER A 229 -8.72 12.98 -23.88
CA SER A 229 -8.11 12.70 -25.19
C SER A 229 -6.65 12.23 -25.10
N GLU A 230 -5.98 12.45 -23.97
CA GLU A 230 -4.60 12.05 -23.72
C GLU A 230 -4.53 10.73 -22.94
N GLY A 231 -5.68 10.11 -22.65
CA GLY A 231 -5.78 8.85 -21.90
C GLY A 231 -5.68 9.02 -20.39
N VAL A 232 -5.74 10.25 -19.87
CA VAL A 232 -5.63 10.51 -18.44
C VAL A 232 -6.97 10.21 -17.75
N ALA A 233 -6.96 9.18 -16.91
CA ALA A 233 -8.14 8.80 -16.13
C ALA A 233 -8.34 9.72 -14.91
N THR A 234 -9.55 10.23 -14.73
CA THR A 234 -9.98 11.05 -13.58
C THR A 234 -11.36 10.62 -13.11
N TYR A 235 -11.70 10.78 -11.82
CA TYR A 235 -13.05 10.40 -11.38
C TYR A 235 -14.13 11.24 -12.08
N ALA A 236 -15.15 10.55 -12.59
CA ALA A 236 -16.29 11.17 -13.27
C ALA A 236 -17.08 12.06 -12.32
N ASN A 237 -17.21 11.62 -11.06
CA ASN A 237 -17.96 12.31 -10.03
C ASN A 237 -17.04 13.14 -9.12
N LYS A 238 -17.26 14.46 -9.13
CA LYS A 238 -16.55 15.40 -8.26
C LYS A 238 -16.65 15.06 -6.77
N LYS A 239 -17.79 14.52 -6.31
CA LYS A 239 -17.97 14.14 -4.89
C LYS A 239 -17.07 12.98 -4.49
N ASP A 240 -16.84 12.02 -5.38
CA ASP A 240 -15.94 10.89 -5.11
C ASP A 240 -14.49 11.38 -5.06
N ARG A 241 -14.14 12.34 -5.92
CA ARG A 241 -12.84 13.03 -5.88
C ARG A 241 -12.61 13.78 -4.57
N GLU A 242 -13.59 14.57 -4.15
CA GLU A 242 -13.55 15.29 -2.88
C GLU A 242 -13.48 14.31 -1.69
N LEU A 243 -14.25 13.22 -1.73
CA LEU A 243 -14.25 12.18 -0.70
C LEU A 243 -12.90 11.45 -0.60
N ALA A 244 -12.31 11.04 -1.72
CA ALA A 244 -10.99 10.42 -1.74
C ALA A 244 -9.92 11.37 -1.17
N GLN A 245 -9.97 12.65 -1.56
CA GLN A 245 -9.04 13.65 -1.01
C GLN A 245 -9.24 13.85 0.50
N ASN A 246 -10.49 13.87 0.99
CA ASN A 246 -10.79 14.00 2.41
C ASN A 246 -10.38 12.75 3.21
N LYS A 247 -10.50 11.55 2.63
CA LYS A 247 -9.97 10.31 3.19
C LYS A 247 -8.45 10.36 3.35
N MET A 248 -7.71 10.86 2.35
CA MET A 248 -6.26 11.08 2.45
C MET A 248 -5.90 12.07 3.56
N LYS A 249 -6.62 13.20 3.66
CA LYS A 249 -6.42 14.15 4.76
C LYS A 249 -6.71 13.52 6.14
N ALA A 250 -7.76 12.70 6.25
CA ALA A 250 -8.08 12.00 7.49
C ALA A 250 -6.93 11.08 7.96
N VAL A 251 -6.34 10.31 7.05
CA VAL A 251 -5.14 9.49 7.34
C VAL A 251 -3.99 10.37 7.84
N MET A 252 -3.71 11.48 7.16
CA MET A 252 -2.64 12.40 7.55
C MET A 252 -2.90 13.06 8.92
N ARG A 253 -4.15 13.41 9.22
CA ARG A 253 -4.53 13.93 10.55
C ARG A 253 -4.33 12.89 11.65
N VAL A 254 -4.63 11.61 11.39
CA VAL A 254 -4.31 10.53 12.34
C VAL A 254 -2.81 10.45 12.57
N ALA A 255 -2.00 10.51 11.51
CA ALA A 255 -0.54 10.50 11.63
C ALA A 255 -0.04 11.65 12.53
N LEU A 256 -0.53 12.87 12.34
CA LEU A 256 -0.21 14.03 13.20
C LEU A 256 -0.67 13.84 14.65
N MET A 257 -1.92 13.45 14.87
CA MET A 257 -2.45 13.23 16.22
C MET A 257 -1.67 12.18 17.00
N LYS A 258 -1.13 11.18 16.29
CA LYS A 258 -0.33 10.09 16.85
C LYS A 258 1.17 10.37 16.85
N LYS A 259 1.59 11.59 16.47
CA LYS A 259 2.99 12.03 16.45
C LYS A 259 3.88 11.10 15.61
N THR A 260 3.32 10.61 14.50
CA THR A 260 4.07 9.89 13.48
C THR A 260 5.10 10.83 12.88
N LYS A 261 6.33 10.34 12.72
CA LYS A 261 7.40 11.09 12.04
C LYS A 261 7.63 10.58 10.63
N ARG A 262 7.50 9.28 10.42
CA ARG A 262 7.73 8.65 9.12
C ARG A 262 6.52 7.81 8.73
N LEU A 263 6.00 8.01 7.53
CA LEU A 263 4.75 7.40 7.09
C LEU A 263 4.94 6.63 5.79
N VAL A 264 4.64 5.33 5.82
CA VAL A 264 4.59 4.51 4.60
C VAL A 264 3.17 4.51 4.04
N LEU A 265 3.03 5.06 2.85
CA LEU A 265 1.84 5.06 2.00
C LEU A 265 2.05 4.09 0.82
N GLY A 266 1.20 4.22 -0.20
CA GLY A 266 1.34 3.55 -1.49
C GLY A 266 0.16 3.87 -2.40
N ALA A 267 -0.05 3.05 -3.42
CA ALA A 267 -1.13 3.19 -4.41
C ALA A 267 -2.52 2.84 -3.84
N TRP A 268 -2.97 3.60 -2.84
CA TRP A 268 -4.17 3.30 -2.05
C TRP A 268 -5.43 3.25 -2.92
N GLY A 269 -6.03 2.06 -2.99
CA GLY A 269 -7.25 1.80 -3.78
C GLY A 269 -7.03 1.41 -5.24
N CYS A 270 -5.79 1.35 -5.72
CA CYS A 270 -5.51 1.11 -7.15
C CYS A 270 -5.58 -0.36 -7.58
N GLY A 271 -5.58 -1.29 -6.62
CA GLY A 271 -5.75 -2.73 -6.87
C GLY A 271 -7.22 -3.15 -6.94
N ALA A 272 -7.64 -4.01 -6.01
CA ALA A 272 -9.00 -4.58 -5.98
C ALA A 272 -10.15 -3.55 -5.85
N HIS A 273 -9.84 -2.30 -5.48
CA HIS A 273 -10.82 -1.21 -5.42
C HIS A 273 -10.91 -0.40 -6.72
N GLY A 274 -10.05 -0.63 -7.72
CA GLY A 274 -10.22 -0.10 -9.08
C GLY A 274 -10.10 1.42 -9.23
N ASN A 275 -9.39 2.11 -8.34
CA ASN A 275 -9.15 3.55 -8.48
C ASN A 275 -8.03 3.80 -9.51
N PRO A 276 -8.13 4.81 -10.39
CA PRO A 276 -7.06 5.10 -11.35
C PRO A 276 -5.78 5.58 -10.64
N VAL A 277 -4.65 4.92 -10.92
CA VAL A 277 -3.34 5.19 -10.30
C VAL A 277 -2.94 6.65 -10.42
N GLY A 278 -3.02 7.21 -11.63
CA GLY A 278 -2.64 8.60 -11.87
C GLY A 278 -3.50 9.60 -11.11
N GLU A 279 -4.80 9.31 -10.92
CA GLU A 279 -5.68 10.17 -10.14
C GLU A 279 -5.35 10.12 -8.65
N ILE A 280 -5.11 8.92 -8.12
CA ILE A 280 -4.68 8.74 -6.72
C ILE A 280 -3.35 9.46 -6.46
N ALA A 281 -2.38 9.38 -7.37
CA ALA A 281 -1.10 10.07 -7.25
C ALA A 281 -1.28 11.61 -7.22
N ARG A 282 -2.08 12.17 -8.13
CA ARG A 282 -2.39 13.61 -8.16
C ARG A 282 -3.12 14.08 -6.91
N LEU A 283 -4.05 13.27 -6.38
CA LEU A 283 -4.76 13.58 -5.14
C LEU A 283 -3.81 13.59 -3.93
N TRP A 284 -2.90 12.61 -3.83
CA TRP A 284 -1.87 12.60 -2.80
C TRP A 284 -0.95 13.82 -2.89
N LYS A 285 -0.48 14.18 -4.09
CA LYS A 285 0.30 15.42 -4.30
C LYS A 285 -0.48 16.66 -3.86
N ALA A 286 -1.75 16.76 -4.20
CA ALA A 286 -2.58 17.90 -3.78
C ALA A 286 -2.77 17.97 -2.25
N VAL A 287 -2.74 16.84 -1.55
CA VAL A 287 -2.83 16.76 -0.08
C VAL A 287 -1.50 17.08 0.57
N LEU A 288 -0.40 16.47 0.11
CA LEU A 288 0.92 16.58 0.71
C LEU A 288 1.62 17.90 0.36
N MET A 289 1.38 18.43 -0.84
CA MET A 289 2.01 19.63 -1.37
C MET A 289 0.94 20.67 -1.79
N PRO A 290 0.16 21.20 -0.84
CA PRO A 290 -0.87 22.17 -1.16
C PRO A 290 -0.23 23.46 -1.69
N LYS A 291 -0.57 23.87 -2.94
CA LYS A 291 -0.14 25.15 -3.50
C LYS A 291 -0.51 26.31 -2.55
N HIS A 292 0.45 27.18 -2.27
CA HIS A 292 0.23 28.37 -1.44
C HIS A 292 -0.82 29.27 -2.11
N ASP A 293 -1.97 29.44 -1.47
CA ASP A 293 -3.04 30.33 -1.93
C ASP A 293 -3.11 31.51 -0.98
N LYS A 294 -2.81 32.72 -1.46
CA LYS A 294 -2.84 33.94 -0.64
C LYS A 294 -4.26 34.36 -0.25
N LEU A 295 -5.30 33.83 -0.92
CA LEU A 295 -6.70 34.23 -0.79
C LEU A 295 -7.55 33.24 0.01
N LYS A 296 -7.13 31.99 0.13
CA LYS A 296 -7.78 30.98 0.98
C LYS A 296 -6.93 30.78 2.24
N GLY A 297 -7.57 30.71 3.41
CA GLY A 297 -6.91 30.57 4.71
C GLY A 297 -5.92 29.39 4.79
N THR A 298 -5.22 29.26 5.92
CA THR A 298 -4.18 28.24 6.16
C THR A 298 -4.64 26.85 5.74
N LYS A 299 -4.08 26.33 4.65
CA LYS A 299 -4.22 24.92 4.26
C LYS A 299 -3.48 24.06 5.26
N GLU A 300 -4.03 22.88 5.57
CA GLU A 300 -3.38 21.90 6.44
C GLU A 300 -1.97 21.59 5.92
N ARG A 301 -0.99 21.60 6.83
CA ARG A 301 0.41 21.27 6.55
C ARG A 301 0.86 20.13 7.45
N TRP A 302 1.87 19.40 6.98
CA TRP A 302 2.31 18.13 7.56
C TRP A 302 3.73 18.21 8.14
N GLU A 303 4.16 19.40 8.56
CA GLU A 303 5.55 19.72 8.95
C GLU A 303 6.06 18.95 10.19
N GLN A 304 5.20 18.19 10.88
CA GLN A 304 5.63 17.29 11.96
C GLN A 304 6.11 15.93 11.46
N LEU A 305 5.84 15.60 10.19
CA LEU A 305 6.42 14.43 9.55
C LEU A 305 7.79 14.81 8.99
N ASP A 306 8.76 13.93 9.23
CA ASP A 306 10.09 14.00 8.65
C ASP A 306 10.06 13.43 7.21
N GLU A 307 9.33 12.31 7.00
CA GLU A 307 9.36 11.57 5.73
C GLU A 307 8.05 10.84 5.40
N VAL A 308 7.67 10.84 4.12
CA VAL A 308 6.55 10.07 3.56
C VAL A 308 7.07 9.23 2.40
N VAL A 309 6.90 7.92 2.46
CA VAL A 309 7.35 6.98 1.42
C VAL A 309 6.15 6.31 0.78
N PHE A 310 6.03 6.37 -0.54
CA PHE A 310 5.11 5.55 -1.32
C PHE A 310 5.76 4.21 -1.65
N ALA A 311 5.41 3.16 -0.91
CA ALA A 311 5.87 1.80 -1.20
C ALA A 311 4.90 1.13 -2.19
N ILE A 312 5.35 0.92 -3.43
CA ILE A 312 4.54 0.37 -4.52
C ILE A 312 5.34 -0.75 -5.19
N LYS A 313 5.05 -1.99 -4.82
CA LYS A 313 5.78 -3.17 -5.31
C LYS A 313 5.62 -3.45 -6.81
N ASP A 314 4.47 -3.10 -7.40
CA ASP A 314 4.22 -3.36 -8.82
C ASP A 314 4.91 -2.28 -9.66
N HIS A 315 5.89 -2.66 -10.47
CA HIS A 315 6.73 -1.76 -11.26
C HIS A 315 5.91 -0.81 -12.16
N ASN A 316 4.97 -1.35 -12.94
CA ASN A 316 4.14 -0.53 -13.84
C ASN A 316 3.28 0.47 -13.05
N MET A 317 2.73 0.03 -11.91
CA MET A 317 1.97 0.90 -11.03
C MET A 317 2.86 1.97 -10.38
N ALA A 318 4.07 1.62 -9.96
CA ALA A 318 5.04 2.54 -9.37
C ALA A 318 5.44 3.61 -10.38
N HIS A 319 5.78 3.21 -11.61
CA HIS A 319 6.10 4.11 -12.71
C HIS A 319 4.95 5.08 -13.00
N ALA A 320 3.73 4.56 -13.24
CA ALA A 320 2.56 5.39 -13.51
C ALA A 320 2.18 6.31 -12.35
N PHE A 321 2.38 5.86 -11.10
CA PHE A 321 2.17 6.69 -9.91
C PHE A 321 3.18 7.83 -9.86
N ALA A 322 4.46 7.53 -10.08
CA ALA A 322 5.52 8.52 -10.04
C ALA A 322 5.38 9.57 -11.15
N GLU A 323 5.06 9.13 -12.37
CA GLU A 323 4.81 10.03 -13.51
C GLU A 323 3.65 10.99 -13.23
N ALA A 324 2.52 10.47 -12.73
CA ALA A 324 1.36 11.30 -12.44
C ALA A 324 1.54 12.18 -11.20
N PHE A 325 2.35 11.78 -10.23
CA PHE A 325 2.76 12.63 -9.12
C PHE A 325 3.67 13.76 -9.64
N GLY A 326 4.66 13.46 -10.47
CA GLY A 326 5.59 14.42 -11.05
C GLY A 326 6.48 15.09 -10.01
N GLU A 327 6.77 16.38 -10.19
CA GLU A 327 7.70 17.13 -9.32
C GLU A 327 7.38 17.02 -7.82
N GLY A 328 8.43 16.91 -7.00
CA GLY A 328 8.34 16.81 -5.53
C GLY A 328 8.28 15.38 -4.98
N LEU A 329 8.53 14.37 -5.82
CA LEU A 329 8.66 12.97 -5.44
C LEU A 329 10.06 12.47 -5.77
N ASP A 330 10.85 12.13 -4.75
CA ASP A 330 12.16 11.50 -4.92
C ASP A 330 11.98 10.02 -5.31
N ARG A 331 12.59 9.58 -6.41
CA ARG A 331 12.71 8.13 -6.69
C ARG A 331 13.95 7.61 -5.98
N LEU A 332 13.79 6.54 -5.21
CA LEU A 332 14.90 5.86 -4.56
C LEU A 332 15.01 4.48 -5.17
N ASP A 333 16.01 4.32 -6.03
CA ASP A 333 16.32 3.05 -6.66
C ASP A 333 17.07 2.20 -5.62
N ASP A 334 16.47 1.07 -5.25
CA ASP A 334 17.05 0.14 -4.30
C ASP A 334 18.11 -0.74 -4.98
N GLY A 335 19.21 -0.13 -5.45
CA GLY A 335 20.43 -0.83 -5.85
C GLY A 335 20.40 -1.52 -7.22
N GLU A 336 21.32 -1.08 -8.08
CA GLU A 336 21.79 -1.70 -9.33
C GLU A 336 20.68 -2.11 -10.32
N GLU A 337 20.26 -1.13 -11.12
CA GLU A 337 20.03 -1.41 -12.53
C GLU A 337 21.32 -2.05 -13.07
N GLU A 338 21.34 -3.37 -13.27
CA GLU A 338 22.10 -3.88 -14.39
C GLU A 338 21.55 -3.12 -15.60
N GLU A 339 22.38 -2.28 -16.22
CA GLU A 339 22.11 -1.68 -17.53
C GLU A 339 21.84 -2.81 -18.52
N VAL A 340 20.59 -3.30 -18.56
CA VAL A 340 20.08 -3.97 -19.73
C VAL A 340 19.69 -2.82 -20.64
N GLU A 341 20.54 -2.53 -21.61
CA GLU A 341 20.21 -1.63 -22.71
C GLU A 341 18.76 -1.93 -23.15
N GLU A 342 17.89 -0.93 -23.04
CA GLU A 342 16.52 -1.00 -23.52
C GLU A 342 16.55 -1.22 -25.05
N GLU A 343 16.61 -2.48 -25.48
CA GLU A 343 16.13 -2.80 -26.82
C GLU A 343 14.62 -2.57 -26.80
N GLU A 344 14.14 -1.62 -27.61
CA GLU A 344 12.72 -1.46 -27.93
C GLU A 344 12.18 -2.82 -28.38
N VAL A 345 11.55 -3.56 -27.46
CA VAL A 345 11.04 -4.88 -27.78
C VAL A 345 9.79 -4.69 -28.64
N ASP A 346 9.95 -4.90 -29.95
CA ASP A 346 8.84 -4.90 -30.90
C ASP A 346 7.78 -5.89 -30.42
N MET A 347 6.60 -5.36 -30.08
CA MET A 347 5.47 -6.15 -29.60
C MET A 347 5.00 -7.19 -30.64
N ASP A 348 5.31 -7.00 -31.91
CA ASP A 348 5.03 -7.97 -32.96
C ASP A 348 6.06 -9.12 -32.97
N ASP A 349 7.31 -8.89 -32.56
CA ASP A 349 8.30 -9.95 -32.35
C ASP A 349 7.99 -10.79 -31.10
N VAL A 350 7.48 -10.18 -30.03
CA VAL A 350 6.99 -10.90 -28.85
C VAL A 350 5.82 -11.81 -29.23
N ARG A 351 4.85 -11.29 -29.99
CA ARG A 351 3.69 -12.08 -30.46
C ARG A 351 4.12 -13.20 -31.40
N ARG A 352 5.06 -12.95 -32.32
CA ARG A 352 5.61 -13.94 -33.24
C ARG A 352 6.31 -15.05 -32.45
N LYS A 353 7.14 -14.71 -31.46
CA LYS A 353 7.83 -15.67 -30.59
C LYS A 353 6.85 -16.52 -29.78
N GLU A 354 5.83 -15.90 -29.18
CA GLU A 354 4.77 -16.63 -28.47
C GLU A 354 3.98 -17.58 -29.39
N LEU A 355 3.74 -17.19 -30.64
CA LEU A 355 3.04 -18.02 -31.62
C LEU A 355 3.90 -19.23 -32.03
N LEU A 356 5.20 -19.02 -32.27
CA LEU A 356 6.16 -20.09 -32.58
C LEU A 356 6.33 -21.06 -31.41
N ASP A 357 6.40 -20.56 -30.18
CA ASP A 357 6.49 -21.41 -28.99
C ASP A 357 5.22 -22.26 -28.80
N LYS A 358 4.03 -21.70 -29.05
CA LYS A 358 2.75 -22.44 -29.03
C LYS A 358 2.69 -23.52 -30.11
N ILE A 359 3.21 -23.24 -31.31
CA ILE A 359 3.30 -24.22 -32.42
C ILE A 359 4.24 -25.37 -32.02
N ALA A 360 5.44 -25.06 -31.53
CA ALA A 360 6.43 -26.06 -31.12
C ALA A 360 5.94 -26.92 -29.95
N GLU A 361 5.19 -26.34 -29.01
CA GLU A 361 4.55 -27.09 -27.92
C GLU A 361 3.45 -28.03 -28.45
N LEU A 362 2.63 -27.55 -29.41
CA LEU A 362 1.55 -28.33 -29.99
C LEU A 362 2.06 -29.49 -30.86
N GLU A 363 3.14 -29.30 -31.60
CA GLU A 363 3.83 -30.36 -32.36
C GLU A 363 4.31 -31.49 -31.45
N LYS A 364 5.01 -31.16 -30.36
CA LYS A 364 5.44 -32.15 -29.37
C LYS A 364 4.27 -32.90 -28.72
N ARG A 365 3.12 -32.22 -28.56
CA ARG A 365 1.90 -32.83 -28.04
C ARG A 365 1.27 -33.80 -29.04
N ILE A 366 1.31 -33.50 -30.34
CA ILE A 366 0.82 -34.39 -31.41
C ILE A 366 1.65 -35.67 -31.49
N GLU A 367 2.96 -35.59 -31.26
CA GLU A 367 3.87 -36.75 -31.28
C GLU A 367 3.59 -37.76 -30.16
N THR A 368 3.13 -37.27 -29.00
CA THR A 368 2.89 -38.08 -27.80
C THR A 368 1.47 -38.64 -27.69
N VAL A 369 0.56 -38.22 -28.56
CA VAL A 369 -0.84 -38.64 -28.55
C VAL A 369 -1.05 -39.92 -29.37
N VAL A 370 -1.55 -40.96 -28.70
CA VAL A 370 -1.81 -42.29 -29.29
C VAL A 370 -3.21 -42.38 -29.94
N ASN A 371 -4.17 -41.56 -29.50
CA ASN A 371 -5.54 -41.59 -30.03
C ASN A 371 -5.63 -40.86 -31.39
N PRO A 372 -6.03 -41.56 -32.48
CA PRO A 372 -6.01 -40.99 -33.83
C PRO A 372 -6.98 -39.81 -34.02
N ASN A 373 -8.15 -39.82 -33.36
CA ASN A 373 -9.12 -38.73 -33.49
C ASN A 373 -8.64 -37.45 -32.78
N VAL A 374 -7.97 -37.61 -31.63
CA VAL A 374 -7.36 -36.48 -30.90
C VAL A 374 -6.16 -35.94 -31.65
N LYS A 375 -5.35 -36.83 -32.24
CA LYS A 375 -4.20 -36.46 -33.08
C LYS A 375 -4.63 -35.64 -34.31
N ALA A 376 -5.69 -36.06 -35.00
CA ALA A 376 -6.24 -35.34 -36.15
C ALA A 376 -6.78 -33.94 -35.76
N GLY A 377 -7.46 -33.84 -34.61
CA GLY A 377 -7.94 -32.54 -34.10
C GLY A 377 -6.80 -31.57 -33.77
N LEU A 378 -5.73 -32.06 -33.11
CA LEU A 378 -4.55 -31.24 -32.80
C LEU A 378 -3.78 -30.83 -34.07
N GLN A 379 -3.68 -31.70 -35.08
CA GLN A 379 -3.07 -31.37 -36.37
C GLN A 379 -3.84 -30.26 -37.11
N SER A 380 -5.17 -30.25 -37.03
CA SER A 380 -5.99 -29.17 -37.60
C SER A 380 -5.77 -27.82 -36.90
N ILE A 381 -5.58 -27.83 -35.57
CA ILE A 381 -5.26 -26.62 -34.80
C ILE A 381 -3.86 -26.12 -35.14
N LEU A 382 -2.89 -27.02 -35.28
CA LEU A 382 -1.52 -26.69 -35.69
C LEU A 382 -1.48 -26.00 -37.05
N GLU A 383 -2.22 -26.53 -38.03
CA GLU A 383 -2.32 -25.93 -39.36
C GLU A 383 -2.96 -24.52 -39.32
N GLY A 384 -3.92 -24.31 -38.42
CA GLY A 384 -4.54 -23.00 -38.19
C GLY A 384 -3.58 -21.97 -37.58
N LEU A 385 -2.73 -22.39 -36.64
CA LEU A 385 -1.70 -21.53 -36.03
C LEU A 385 -0.57 -21.21 -37.00
N GLY A 386 -0.13 -22.16 -37.83
CA GLY A 386 0.91 -21.93 -38.84
C GLY A 386 0.53 -20.85 -39.87
N LYS A 387 -0.76 -20.70 -40.18
CA LYS A 387 -1.27 -19.65 -41.09
C LYS A 387 -1.25 -18.25 -40.49
N GLN A 388 -1.00 -18.11 -39.19
CA GLN A 388 -0.93 -16.82 -38.48
C GLN A 388 0.51 -16.27 -38.40
N ILE A 389 1.52 -17.01 -38.89
CA ILE A 389 2.90 -16.53 -38.98
C ILE A 389 2.98 -15.54 -40.16
N PRO A 390 3.39 -14.28 -39.96
CA PRO A 390 3.62 -13.34 -41.07
C PRO A 390 4.72 -13.84 -42.00
N ALA A 391 4.56 -13.68 -43.32
CA ALA A 391 5.60 -14.02 -44.29
C ALA A 391 6.81 -13.07 -44.12
N ASP A 392 8.02 -13.61 -43.98
CA ASP A 392 9.24 -12.79 -43.95
C ASP A 392 9.41 -12.06 -45.29
N GLU A 393 9.33 -10.73 -45.28
CA GLU A 393 9.94 -9.92 -46.31
C GLU A 393 11.46 -9.94 -46.08
N GLY A 394 12.16 -10.72 -46.92
CA GLY A 394 13.59 -10.93 -46.83
C GLY A 394 14.38 -9.63 -46.99
N CYS A 395 15.14 -9.27 -45.94
CA CYS A 395 16.23 -8.31 -46.04
C CYS A 395 17.39 -8.96 -46.81
N SER A 396 17.61 -8.48 -48.04
CA SER A 396 18.76 -8.81 -48.86
C SER A 396 20.03 -8.23 -48.25
N THR A 397 20.94 -9.08 -47.77
CA THR A 397 22.34 -8.68 -47.56
C THR A 397 23.18 -9.21 -48.71
N HIS A 398 23.75 -8.25 -49.43
CA HIS A 398 24.85 -8.40 -50.37
C HIS A 398 25.97 -9.27 -49.77
N SER A 399 26.40 -10.30 -50.51
CA SER A 399 27.76 -10.80 -50.44
C SER A 399 28.45 -10.48 -51.76
N ASP A 400 29.51 -9.69 -51.64
CA ASP A 400 30.41 -9.31 -52.70
C ASP A 400 31.03 -10.54 -53.37
N LYS A 401 31.01 -10.52 -54.70
CA LYS A 401 31.88 -11.35 -55.53
C LYS A 401 33.20 -10.61 -55.72
N GLU A 402 34.25 -11.09 -55.06
CA GLU A 402 35.59 -11.02 -55.63
C GLU A 402 35.75 -12.23 -56.57
N ASP A 403 35.97 -11.96 -57.85
CA ASP A 403 36.59 -12.89 -58.79
C ASP A 403 37.46 -12.07 -59.75
N SER A 404 38.76 -12.41 -59.76
CA SER A 404 39.81 -12.06 -60.75
C SER A 404 40.49 -10.68 -60.69
#